data_AF-A0A7S0HLI2-F1
#
_entry.id   AF-A0A7S0HLI2-F1
#
_cell.length_a   1.000
_cell.length_b   1.000
_cell.length_c   1.000
_cell.angle_alpha   90.00
_cell.angle_beta   90.00
_cell.angle_gamma   90.00
#
_symmetry.space_group_name_H-M   'P 1'
#
loop_
_entity.id
_entity.type
_entity.pdbx_description
1 polymer ?
#
loop_
_entity_poly.entity_id
_entity_poly.type
_entity_poly.pdbx_seq_one_letter_code
_entity_poly.pdbx_strand_id
1 'polypeptide(L)'
;QRSPRLSVLEALGSLRGLRLAEAGEFTRQAFEGGKMELTQVEGLSDLINADTEEQRKQALSQMSGVQREMYEGWRAQLLKALAYTEALIDFGEDADDVTTDALLVARGNMRTLGDALREQLSDGRRDE
;
A
#
# COMPACT_ATOMS: atom_id res chain seq x y z
N GLN A 1 13.17 39.98 -20.13
CA GLN A 1 11.98 39.88 -19.27
C GLN A 1 12.15 38.63 -18.40
N ARG A 2 12.10 38.73 -17.06
CA ARG A 2 12.14 37.53 -16.20
C ARG A 2 10.84 36.73 -16.43
N SER A 3 10.95 35.41 -16.49
CA SER A 3 9.79 34.52 -16.66
C SER A 3 8.81 34.71 -15.49
N PRO A 4 7.48 34.81 -15.72
CA PRO A 4 6.49 35.05 -14.67
C PRO A 4 6.52 33.99 -13.56
N ARG A 5 6.97 32.77 -13.85
CA ARG A 5 7.17 31.70 -12.86
C ARG A 5 8.24 32.06 -11.82
N LEU A 6 9.36 32.62 -12.27
CA LEU A 6 10.48 33.00 -11.41
C LEU A 6 10.11 34.18 -10.51
N SER A 7 9.37 35.17 -11.04
CA SER A 7 8.92 36.31 -10.23
C SER A 7 7.96 35.92 -9.12
N VAL A 8 7.10 34.92 -9.34
CA VAL A 8 6.20 34.39 -8.30
C VAL A 8 7.01 33.67 -7.20
N LEU A 9 7.97 32.82 -7.58
CA LEU A 9 8.82 32.12 -6.61
C LEU A 9 9.67 33.09 -5.78
N GLU A 10 10.22 34.15 -6.40
CA GLU A 10 10.97 35.20 -5.69
C GLU A 10 10.07 35.98 -4.72
N ALA A 11 8.85 36.35 -5.14
CA ALA A 11 7.90 37.03 -4.28
C ALA A 11 7.53 36.17 -3.07
N LEU A 12 7.23 34.88 -3.27
CA LEU A 12 6.94 33.95 -2.18
C LEU A 12 8.16 33.73 -1.26
N GLY A 13 9.36 33.58 -1.83
CA GLY A 13 10.60 33.41 -1.06
C GLY A 13 10.99 34.62 -0.19
N SER A 14 10.43 35.80 -0.46
CA SER A 14 10.64 37.01 0.35
C SER A 14 9.78 37.05 1.62
N LEU A 15 8.75 36.19 1.71
CA LEU A 15 7.87 36.11 2.89
C LEU A 15 8.56 35.35 4.02
N ARG A 16 8.46 35.89 5.25
CA ARG A 16 8.99 35.19 6.43
C ARG A 16 8.25 33.87 6.66
N GLY A 17 9.01 32.82 6.97
CA GLY A 17 8.48 31.49 7.26
C GLY A 17 8.32 30.58 6.04
N LEU A 18 8.61 31.07 4.83
CA LEU A 18 8.66 30.25 3.63
C LEU A 18 10.09 29.90 3.25
N ARG A 19 10.28 28.70 2.70
CA ARG A 19 11.53 28.25 2.08
C ARG A 19 11.22 27.43 0.84
N LEU A 20 12.22 27.27 -0.03
CA LEU A 20 12.13 26.30 -1.12
C LEU A 20 11.97 24.89 -0.52
N ALA A 21 11.08 24.12 -1.14
CA ALA A 21 10.87 22.73 -0.79
C ALA A 21 12.04 21.87 -1.28
N GLU A 22 12.38 20.85 -0.51
CA GLU A 22 13.28 19.78 -0.92
C GLU A 22 12.58 18.86 -1.93
N ALA A 23 13.36 18.04 -2.63
CA ALA A 23 12.82 17.03 -3.53
C ALA A 23 11.86 16.09 -2.76
N GLY A 24 10.63 15.95 -3.26
CA GLY A 24 9.61 15.09 -2.66
C GLY A 24 9.04 15.58 -1.33
N GLU A 25 9.41 16.76 -0.84
CA GLU A 25 9.06 17.19 0.52
C GLU A 25 7.56 17.25 0.78
N PHE A 26 6.77 17.72 -0.18
CA PHE A 26 5.31 17.77 -0.04
C PHE A 26 4.67 16.37 0.07
N THR A 27 5.17 15.42 -0.72
CA THR A 27 4.72 14.03 -0.68
C THR A 27 5.11 13.38 0.64
N ARG A 28 6.35 13.62 1.12
CA ARG A 28 6.82 13.15 2.43
C ARG A 28 5.96 13.72 3.57
N GLN A 29 5.68 15.02 3.57
CA GLN A 29 4.81 15.65 4.56
C GLN A 29 3.37 15.11 4.52
N ALA A 30 2.85 14.82 3.32
CA ALA A 30 1.53 14.21 3.18
C ALA A 30 1.49 12.78 3.76
N PHE A 31 2.55 11.99 3.54
CA PHE A 31 2.70 10.65 4.09
C PHE A 31 2.84 10.67 5.62
N GLU A 32 3.80 11.42 6.14
CA GLU A 32 4.04 11.55 7.59
C GLU A 32 2.84 12.15 8.34
N GLY A 33 2.10 13.06 7.68
CA GLY A 33 0.88 13.65 8.20
C GLY A 33 -0.36 12.76 8.08
N GLY A 34 -0.24 11.52 7.58
CA GLY A 34 -1.35 10.58 7.41
C GLY A 34 -2.39 10.99 6.37
N LYS A 35 -2.06 11.95 5.49
CA LYS A 35 -2.94 12.39 4.40
C LYS A 35 -2.78 11.53 3.15
N MET A 36 -1.71 10.75 3.08
CA MET A 36 -1.37 9.86 1.98
C MET A 36 -0.76 8.59 2.54
N GLU A 37 -1.12 7.44 2.00
CA GLU A 37 -0.55 6.14 2.34
C GLU A 37 0.64 5.80 1.44
N LEU A 38 1.48 4.83 1.84
CA LEU A 38 2.68 4.46 1.08
C LEU A 38 2.36 4.04 -0.37
N THR A 39 1.33 3.23 -0.58
CA THR A 39 0.90 2.80 -1.93
C THR A 39 0.45 3.96 -2.80
N GLN A 40 -0.06 5.04 -2.19
CA GLN A 40 -0.46 6.24 -2.92
C GLN A 40 0.75 7.13 -3.27
N VAL A 41 1.79 7.13 -2.41
CA VAL A 41 3.08 7.77 -2.70
C VAL A 41 3.76 7.08 -3.88
N GLU A 42 3.78 5.74 -3.88
CA GLU A 42 4.32 4.92 -4.96
C GLU A 42 3.55 5.16 -6.27
N GLY A 43 2.21 5.08 -6.22
CA GLY A 43 1.37 5.38 -7.38
C GLY A 43 1.56 6.79 -7.93
N LEU A 44 1.84 7.80 -7.09
CA LEU A 44 2.15 9.16 -7.55
C LEU A 44 3.49 9.21 -8.29
N SER A 45 4.49 8.50 -7.80
CA SER A 45 5.80 8.38 -8.47
C SER A 45 5.65 7.72 -9.84
N ASP A 46 4.91 6.60 -9.90
CA ASP A 46 4.63 5.89 -11.15
C ASP A 46 3.84 6.75 -12.12
N LEU A 47 2.88 7.54 -11.63
CA LEU A 47 2.07 8.44 -12.46
C LEU A 47 2.91 9.54 -13.10
N ILE A 48 3.86 10.11 -12.35
CA ILE A 48 4.76 11.16 -12.86
C ILE A 48 5.68 10.60 -13.95
N ASN A 49 6.07 9.33 -13.85
CA ASN A 49 6.99 8.66 -14.77
C ASN A 49 6.30 7.84 -15.87
N ALA A 50 4.97 7.84 -15.94
CA ALA A 50 4.23 7.01 -16.90
C ALA A 50 4.45 7.47 -18.35
N ASP A 51 5.02 6.60 -19.18
CA ASP A 51 5.25 6.85 -20.62
C ASP A 51 4.08 6.36 -21.49
N THR A 52 3.25 5.48 -20.96
CA THR A 52 2.11 4.87 -21.68
C THR A 52 0.80 5.10 -20.94
N GLU A 53 -0.31 5.07 -21.69
CA GLU A 53 -1.66 5.19 -21.13
C GLU A 53 -1.99 4.04 -20.16
N GLU A 54 -1.47 2.84 -20.40
CA GLU A 54 -1.68 1.70 -19.50
C GLU A 54 -0.92 1.88 -18.18
N GLN A 55 0.34 2.32 -18.20
CA GLN A 55 1.08 2.70 -16.99
C GLN A 55 0.37 3.81 -16.22
N ARG A 56 -0.17 4.81 -16.92
CA ARG A 56 -0.93 5.91 -16.31
C ARG A 56 -2.18 5.40 -15.58
N LYS A 57 -2.95 4.50 -16.20
CA LYS A 57 -4.13 3.86 -15.57
C LYS A 57 -3.75 3.02 -14.37
N GLN A 58 -2.68 2.24 -14.47
CA GLN A 58 -2.17 1.43 -13.38
C GLN A 58 -1.77 2.30 -12.19
N ALA A 59 -0.97 3.35 -12.42
CA ALA A 59 -0.56 4.32 -11.40
C ALA A 59 -1.77 4.97 -10.70
N LEU A 60 -2.79 5.38 -11.46
CA LEU A 60 -4.04 5.92 -10.91
C LEU A 60 -4.81 4.90 -10.05
N SER A 61 -4.79 3.61 -10.42
CA SER A 61 -5.38 2.53 -9.63
C SER A 61 -4.61 2.27 -8.33
N GLN A 62 -3.29 2.42 -8.32
CA GLN A 62 -2.50 2.33 -7.08
C GLN A 62 -2.81 3.53 -6.15
N MET A 63 -2.87 4.74 -6.72
CA MET A 63 -3.20 5.96 -5.99
C MET A 63 -4.61 5.96 -5.39
N SER A 64 -5.58 5.29 -6.02
CA SER A 64 -6.94 5.17 -5.49
C SER A 64 -7.05 4.21 -4.30
N GLY A 65 -5.98 3.44 -4.01
CA GLY A 65 -5.91 2.57 -2.84
C GLY A 65 -6.52 1.19 -3.05
N VAL A 66 -6.80 0.77 -4.29
CA VAL A 66 -7.38 -0.56 -4.59
C VAL A 66 -6.53 -1.70 -4.02
N GLN A 67 -5.20 -1.55 -4.06
CA GLN A 67 -4.28 -2.55 -3.51
C GLN A 67 -4.36 -2.63 -1.98
N ARG A 68 -4.70 -1.52 -1.31
CA ARG A 68 -4.88 -1.50 0.15
C ARG A 68 -6.00 -2.44 0.59
N GLU A 69 -7.16 -2.38 -0.07
CA GLU A 69 -8.30 -3.22 0.30
C GLU A 69 -7.96 -4.71 0.18
N MET A 70 -7.24 -5.07 -0.87
CA MET A 70 -6.72 -6.42 -1.08
C MET A 70 -5.74 -6.83 0.03
N TYR A 71 -4.76 -5.99 0.35
CA TYR A 71 -3.78 -6.28 1.40
C TYR A 71 -4.40 -6.35 2.81
N GLU A 72 -5.36 -5.48 3.11
CA GLU A 72 -6.12 -5.55 4.37
C GLU A 72 -6.95 -6.83 4.46
N GLY A 73 -7.55 -7.25 3.34
CA GLY A 73 -8.24 -8.54 3.23
C GLY A 73 -7.30 -9.72 3.53
N TRP A 74 -6.08 -9.70 2.97
CA TRP A 74 -5.07 -10.72 3.24
C TRP A 74 -4.60 -10.71 4.69
N ARG A 75 -4.34 -9.51 5.25
CA ARG A 75 -3.97 -9.33 6.66
C ARG A 75 -5.03 -9.90 7.61
N ALA A 76 -6.31 -9.64 7.33
CA ALA A 76 -7.41 -10.18 8.14
C ALA A 76 -7.46 -11.72 8.12
N GLN A 77 -7.19 -12.34 6.97
CA GLN A 77 -7.12 -13.81 6.87
C GLN A 77 -5.94 -14.38 7.66
N LEU A 78 -4.77 -13.76 7.55
CA LEU A 78 -3.56 -14.14 8.30
C LEU A 78 -3.79 -14.06 9.82
N LEU A 79 -4.41 -12.97 10.30
CA LEU A 79 -4.72 -12.80 11.71
C LEU A 79 -5.70 -13.86 12.23
N LYS A 80 -6.71 -14.23 11.43
CA LYS A 80 -7.63 -15.31 11.80
C LYS A 80 -6.92 -16.66 11.89
N ALA A 81 -6.09 -16.99 10.91
CA ALA A 81 -5.32 -18.24 10.91
C ALA A 81 -4.35 -18.31 12.10
N LEU A 82 -3.73 -17.17 12.45
CA LEU A 82 -2.89 -17.05 13.64
C LEU A 82 -3.70 -17.31 14.91
N ALA A 83 -4.86 -16.69 15.06
CA ALA A 83 -5.71 -16.87 16.24
C ALA A 83 -6.17 -18.33 16.43
N TYR A 84 -6.54 -19.03 15.36
CA TYR A 84 -6.91 -20.45 15.43
C TYR A 84 -5.73 -21.35 15.77
N THR A 85 -4.55 -21.05 15.21
CA THR A 85 -3.32 -21.78 15.55
C THR A 85 -2.98 -21.59 17.03
N GLU A 86 -3.08 -20.37 17.55
CA GLU A 86 -2.81 -20.08 18.95
C GLU A 86 -3.79 -20.82 19.87
N ALA A 87 -5.09 -20.78 19.56
CA ALA A 87 -6.11 -21.50 20.32
C ALA A 87 -5.86 -23.02 20.34
N LEU A 88 -5.39 -23.61 19.23
CA LEU A 88 -5.03 -25.02 19.20
C LEU A 88 -3.79 -25.33 20.06
N ILE A 89 -2.80 -24.44 20.09
CA ILE A 89 -1.61 -24.60 20.93
C ILE A 89 -2.00 -24.51 22.41
N ASP A 90 -2.83 -23.53 22.77
CA ASP A 90 -3.22 -23.25 24.15
C ASP A 90 -4.19 -24.28 24.72
N PHE A 91 -5.06 -24.87 23.89
CA PHE A 91 -6.16 -25.73 24.33
C PHE A 91 -6.17 -27.12 23.67
N GLY A 92 -5.05 -27.60 23.13
CA GLY A 92 -5.02 -28.74 22.18
C GLY A 92 -5.75 -30.04 22.57
N GLU A 93 -5.90 -30.38 23.86
CA GLU A 93 -6.68 -31.55 24.31
C GLU A 93 -8.16 -31.22 24.58
N ASP A 94 -8.46 -29.95 24.83
CA ASP A 94 -9.79 -29.39 25.12
C ASP A 94 -10.39 -28.66 23.89
N ALA A 95 -9.69 -28.64 22.76
CA ALA A 95 -10.11 -27.98 21.54
C ALA A 95 -11.35 -28.70 20.97
N ASP A 96 -12.44 -27.96 20.80
CA ASP A 96 -13.68 -28.49 20.28
C ASP A 96 -13.63 -28.69 18.74
N ASP A 97 -14.62 -29.43 18.22
CA ASP A 97 -14.77 -29.67 16.78
C ASP A 97 -14.86 -28.35 15.98
N VAL A 98 -15.41 -27.29 16.60
CA VAL A 98 -15.54 -25.96 16.00
C VAL A 98 -14.17 -25.34 15.73
N THR A 99 -13.24 -25.44 16.69
CA THR A 99 -11.87 -24.93 16.56
C THR A 99 -11.10 -25.70 15.47
N THR A 100 -11.29 -27.01 15.40
CA THR A 100 -10.66 -27.89 14.40
C THR A 100 -11.16 -27.61 12.98
N ASP A 101 -12.48 -27.47 12.80
CA ASP A 101 -13.09 -27.13 11.50
C ASP A 101 -12.67 -25.73 11.04
N ALA A 102 -12.62 -24.77 11.95
CA ALA A 102 -12.19 -23.41 11.64
C ALA A 102 -10.71 -23.37 11.19
N LEU A 103 -9.86 -24.19 11.79
CA LEU A 103 -8.45 -24.34 11.37
C LEU A 103 -8.34 -24.96 9.96
N LEU A 104 -9.17 -25.95 9.63
CA LEU A 104 -9.17 -26.57 8.29
C LEU A 104 -9.55 -25.55 7.21
N VAL A 105 -10.59 -24.75 7.47
CA VAL A 105 -11.01 -23.64 6.60
C VAL A 105 -9.90 -22.59 6.49
N ALA A 106 -9.30 -22.20 7.61
CA ALA A 106 -8.20 -21.23 7.63
C ALA A 106 -7.00 -21.73 6.82
N ARG A 107 -6.65 -23.01 6.92
CA ARG A 107 -5.58 -23.64 6.13
C ARG A 107 -5.87 -23.61 4.63
N GLY A 108 -7.12 -23.87 4.24
CA GLY A 108 -7.56 -23.73 2.84
C GLY A 108 -7.38 -22.30 2.33
N ASN A 109 -7.88 -21.33 3.09
CA ASN A 109 -7.75 -19.90 2.77
C ASN A 109 -6.29 -19.46 2.68
N MET A 110 -5.43 -19.93 3.60
CA MET A 110 -4.00 -19.64 3.60
C MET A 110 -3.30 -20.14 2.34
N ARG A 111 -3.71 -21.31 1.81
CA ARG A 111 -3.18 -21.81 0.54
C ARG A 111 -3.58 -20.89 -0.62
N THR A 112 -4.85 -20.52 -0.71
CA THR A 112 -5.35 -19.58 -1.73
C THR A 112 -4.64 -18.23 -1.64
N LEU A 113 -4.46 -17.70 -0.43
CA LEU A 113 -3.72 -16.46 -0.19
C LEU A 113 -2.25 -16.58 -0.60
N GLY A 114 -1.60 -17.72 -0.34
CA GLY A 114 -0.24 -17.98 -0.78
C GLY A 114 -0.09 -18.15 -2.29
N ASP A 115 -1.13 -18.58 -2.99
CA ASP A 115 -1.18 -18.62 -4.46
C ASP A 115 -1.36 -17.19 -5.02
N ALA A 116 -2.30 -16.41 -4.47
CA ALA A 116 -2.53 -15.02 -4.86
C ALA A 116 -1.30 -14.11 -4.64
N LEU A 117 -0.59 -14.28 -3.51
CA LEU A 117 0.66 -13.56 -3.23
C LEU A 117 1.74 -13.89 -4.26
N ARG A 118 1.86 -15.16 -4.66
CA ARG A 118 2.85 -15.58 -5.68
C ARG A 118 2.52 -15.01 -7.05
N GLU A 119 1.26 -14.99 -7.42
CA GLU A 119 0.78 -14.34 -8.64
C GLU A 119 1.15 -12.85 -8.64
N GLN A 120 0.81 -12.13 -7.57
CA GLN A 120 1.12 -10.70 -7.45
C GLN A 120 2.62 -10.39 -7.51
N LEU A 121 3.45 -11.20 -6.85
CA LEU A 121 4.91 -11.07 -6.90
C LEU A 121 5.49 -11.39 -8.29
N SER A 122 4.82 -12.23 -9.07
CA SER A 122 5.24 -12.56 -10.43
C SER A 122 4.88 -11.47 -11.45
N ASP A 123 3.76 -10.77 -11.24
CA ASP A 123 3.37 -9.62 -12.06
C ASP A 123 4.28 -8.41 -11.83
N GLY A 124 4.71 -8.15 -10.59
CA GLY A 124 5.63 -7.04 -10.30
C GLY A 124 7.04 -7.16 -10.91
N ARG A 125 7.43 -8.33 -11.45
CA ARG A 125 8.73 -8.54 -12.12
C ARG A 125 8.69 -8.38 -13.64
N ARG A 126 7.54 -8.00 -14.20
CA ARG A 126 7.37 -7.82 -15.66
C ARG A 126 7.74 -6.42 -16.16
N ASP A 127 7.95 -5.47 -15.25
CA ASP A 127 8.12 -4.05 -15.56
C ASP A 127 9.56 -3.51 -15.35
N GLU A 128 10.56 -4.40 -15.21
CA GLU A 128 11.99 -4.08 -15.38
C GLU A 128 12.52 -4.53 -16.75
#